data_AF-A0A6A0HC85-F1
#
_entry.id   AF-A0A6A0HC85-F1
#
_cell.length_a   1.000
_cell.length_b   1.000
_cell.length_c   1.000
_cell.angle_alpha   90.00
_cell.angle_beta   90.00
_cell.angle_gamma   90.00
#
_symmetry.space_group_name_H-M   'P 1'
#
loop_
_entity.id
_entity.type
_entity.pdbx_description
1 polymer ?
#
loop_
_entity_poly.entity_id
_entity_poly.type
_entity_poly.pdbx_seq_one_letter_code
_entity_poly.pdbx_strand_id
1 'polypeptide(L)'
;MREFREEDSTWKDKGDGVVEGQPGRLLQDRNAVPSGAMQVARITNDAREDEMEENLGQVSSMIDNLRNMAVDMGSELDSQNRQISRLDAKGASNEGRIQVANTRANCLIRKPASPKTK
;
A
#
# COMPACT_ATOMS: atom_id res chain seq x y z
N MET A 1 5.29 -3.00 -40.32
CA MET A 1 5.03 -3.35 -38.91
C MET A 1 5.40 -2.15 -38.07
N ARG A 2 4.47 -1.57 -37.30
CA ARG A 2 4.84 -0.55 -36.31
C ARG A 2 5.64 -1.26 -35.24
N GLU A 3 6.86 -0.79 -35.00
CA GLU A 3 7.77 -1.33 -34.02
C GLU A 3 7.22 -1.00 -32.63
N PHE A 4 7.08 -2.00 -31.76
CA PHE A 4 6.76 -1.76 -30.35
C PHE A 4 7.90 -0.96 -29.74
N ARG A 5 7.63 0.32 -29.43
CA ARG A 5 8.52 1.16 -28.61
C ARG A 5 8.02 1.10 -27.18
N GLU A 6 8.80 0.45 -26.32
CA GLU A 6 8.58 0.48 -24.88
C GLU A 6 8.98 1.88 -24.37
N GLU A 7 8.09 2.53 -23.63
CA GLU A 7 8.48 3.72 -22.88
C GLU A 7 9.36 3.29 -21.70
N ASP A 8 10.65 3.54 -21.82
CA ASP A 8 11.73 3.22 -20.88
C ASP A 8 11.42 3.69 -19.44
N SER A 9 10.53 4.69 -19.32
CA SER A 9 9.98 5.24 -18.07
C SER A 9 9.31 4.20 -17.18
N THR A 10 8.65 3.17 -17.75
CA THR A 10 7.87 2.17 -16.98
C THR A 10 8.75 1.32 -16.04
N TRP A 11 10.00 1.09 -16.43
CA TRP A 11 10.97 0.29 -15.67
C TRP A 11 12.06 1.13 -15.02
N LYS A 12 12.26 2.38 -15.48
CA LYS A 12 13.24 3.33 -14.91
C LYS A 12 12.70 4.23 -13.81
N ASP A 13 11.37 4.26 -13.55
CA ASP A 13 10.82 5.02 -12.43
C ASP A 13 11.38 4.52 -11.10
N LYS A 14 12.47 5.17 -10.66
CA LYS A 14 13.06 5.10 -9.32
C LYS A 14 12.57 6.27 -8.46
N GLY A 15 11.44 6.91 -8.80
CA GLY A 15 10.89 8.06 -8.08
C GLY A 15 10.38 7.77 -6.66
N ASP A 16 10.66 6.59 -6.12
CA ASP A 16 10.27 6.15 -4.78
C ASP A 16 11.48 6.11 -3.83
N GLY A 17 12.27 7.17 -3.89
CA GLY A 17 13.33 7.38 -2.91
C GLY A 17 12.68 7.70 -1.57
N VAL A 18 12.68 6.71 -0.68
CA VAL A 18 12.43 6.84 0.76
C VAL A 18 10.98 7.13 1.13
N VAL A 19 10.43 6.27 1.99
CA VAL A 19 9.25 6.57 2.80
C VAL A 19 9.51 7.83 3.64
N GLU A 20 9.26 9.02 3.08
CA GLU A 20 9.34 10.32 3.77
C GLU A 20 8.22 10.50 4.83
N GLY A 21 7.37 9.50 5.00
CA GLY A 21 6.38 9.42 6.06
C GLY A 21 6.70 8.31 7.05
N GLN A 22 7.90 8.33 7.67
CA GLN A 22 7.97 7.73 9.01
C GLN A 22 6.88 8.39 9.84
N PRO A 23 6.12 7.66 10.67
CA PRO A 23 5.08 8.26 11.49
C PRO A 23 5.75 9.20 12.50
N GLY A 24 5.98 10.44 12.07
CA GLY A 24 6.16 11.55 12.95
C GLY A 24 4.89 11.55 13.77
N ARG A 25 5.02 11.20 15.05
CA ARG A 25 3.91 11.19 16.00
C ARG A 25 3.14 12.49 15.79
N LEU A 26 2.06 12.41 15.06
CA LEU A 26 1.21 13.55 14.76
C LEU A 26 0.67 13.94 16.11
N LEU A 27 1.26 14.99 16.67
CA LEU A 27 0.76 15.73 17.81
C LEU A 27 -0.49 16.50 17.32
N GLN A 28 -1.47 15.76 16.80
CA GLN A 28 -2.65 16.30 16.13
C GLN A 28 -3.84 16.18 17.07
N ASP A 29 -4.22 17.35 17.55
CA ASP A 29 -5.49 17.75 18.16
C ASP A 29 -5.94 16.95 19.40
N ARG A 30 -5.65 17.52 20.58
CA ARG A 30 -6.01 17.01 21.90
C ARG A 30 -7.51 17.19 22.16
N ASN A 31 -8.34 16.38 21.53
CA ASN A 31 -9.66 16.05 22.07
C ASN A 31 -9.63 14.77 22.93
N ALA A 32 -8.44 14.28 23.27
CA ALA A 32 -8.26 13.30 24.32
C ALA A 32 -8.53 13.99 25.67
N VAL A 33 -9.42 13.39 26.47
CA VAL A 33 -9.61 13.71 27.89
C VAL A 33 -8.21 13.94 28.49
N PRO A 34 -7.95 15.08 29.14
CA PRO A 34 -6.60 15.40 29.62
C PRO A 34 -6.08 14.21 30.41
N SER A 35 -4.90 13.69 30.04
CA SER A 35 -4.28 12.58 30.78
C SER A 35 -4.25 12.94 32.27
N GLY A 36 -5.02 12.22 33.08
CA GLY A 36 -5.21 12.48 34.51
C GLY A 36 -6.58 13.01 34.92
N ALA A 37 -7.49 13.34 33.99
CA ALA A 37 -8.90 13.53 34.30
C ALA A 37 -9.60 12.17 34.39
N MET A 38 -10.39 11.98 35.45
CA MET A 38 -11.21 10.78 35.61
C MET A 38 -12.14 10.64 34.42
N GLN A 39 -12.13 9.45 33.82
CA GLN A 39 -12.93 9.12 32.65
C GLN A 39 -14.39 8.85 33.05
N VAL A 40 -14.61 8.44 34.30
CA VAL A 40 -15.92 8.29 34.95
C VAL A 40 -16.08 9.37 36.01
N ALA A 41 -17.15 10.16 35.91
CA ALA A 41 -17.56 11.03 37.02
C ALA A 41 -18.05 10.16 38.19
N ARG A 42 -17.38 10.21 39.34
CA ARG A 42 -17.79 9.49 40.55
C ARG A 42 -19.09 10.09 41.11
N ILE A 43 -20.08 9.24 41.33
CA ILE A 43 -21.37 9.60 41.93
C ILE A 43 -21.51 8.89 43.28
N THR A 44 -21.34 7.57 43.29
CA THR A 44 -21.50 6.74 44.49
C THR A 44 -20.19 6.40 45.18
N ASN A 45 -19.03 6.61 44.53
CA ASN A 45 -17.70 6.24 45.02
C ASN A 45 -17.63 4.75 45.43
N ASP A 46 -18.24 3.88 44.64
CA ASP A 46 -18.25 2.44 44.88
C ASP A 46 -17.22 1.71 44.01
N ALA A 47 -16.98 0.44 44.34
CA ALA A 47 -16.01 -0.41 43.62
C ALA A 47 -16.38 -0.62 42.14
N ARG A 48 -17.64 -0.44 41.75
CA ARG A 48 -18.08 -0.54 40.36
C ARG A 48 -17.62 0.67 39.56
N GLU A 49 -17.70 1.88 40.13
CA GLU A 49 -17.12 3.08 39.51
C GLU A 49 -15.59 2.99 39.36
N ASP A 50 -14.89 2.42 40.35
CA ASP A 50 -13.45 2.17 40.26
C ASP A 50 -13.10 1.16 39.15
N GLU A 51 -13.86 0.07 38.99
CA GLU A 51 -13.67 -0.90 37.90
C GLU A 51 -13.97 -0.27 36.53
N MET A 52 -14.99 0.60 36.43
CA MET A 52 -15.28 1.32 35.19
C MET A 52 -14.16 2.31 34.83
N GLU A 53 -13.56 2.99 35.80
CA GLU A 53 -12.41 3.86 35.56
C GLU A 53 -11.18 3.08 35.07
N GLU A 54 -10.90 1.92 35.69
CA GLU A 54 -9.79 1.05 35.26
C GLU A 54 -10.02 0.51 33.85
N ASN A 55 -11.20 -0.04 33.59
CA ASN A 55 -11.55 -0.61 32.29
C ASN A 55 -11.52 0.46 31.19
N LEU A 56 -12.05 1.66 31.44
CA LEU A 56 -11.98 2.75 30.46
C LEU A 56 -10.55 3.25 30.26
N GLY A 57 -9.70 3.25 31.31
CA GLY A 57 -8.28 3.55 31.20
C GLY A 57 -7.57 2.59 30.23
N GLN A 58 -7.85 1.29 30.35
CA GLN A 58 -7.36 0.27 29.43
C GLN A 58 -7.92 0.48 28.01
N VAL A 59 -9.21 0.79 27.86
CA VAL A 59 -9.83 1.10 26.57
C VAL A 59 -9.19 2.32 25.91
N SER A 60 -8.86 3.37 26.66
CA SER A 60 -8.14 4.54 26.15
C SER A 60 -6.79 4.15 25.56
N SER A 61 -6.03 3.27 26.24
CA SER A 61 -4.76 2.76 25.71
C SER A 61 -4.97 1.91 24.46
N MET A 62 -6.01 1.08 24.42
CA MET A 62 -6.37 0.31 23.22
C MET A 62 -6.74 1.22 22.05
N ILE A 63 -7.46 2.34 22.29
CA ILE A 63 -7.79 3.34 21.27
C ILE A 63 -6.52 3.99 20.71
N ASP A 64 -5.52 4.30 21.55
CA ASP A 64 -4.25 4.85 21.08
C ASP A 64 -3.50 3.87 20.17
N ASN A 65 -3.51 2.57 20.51
CA ASN A 65 -2.94 1.54 19.66
C ASN A 65 -3.71 1.39 18.34
N LEU A 66 -5.05 1.40 18.39
CA LEU A 66 -5.91 1.37 17.20
C LEU A 66 -5.66 2.59 16.30
N ARG A 67 -5.46 3.78 16.87
CA ARG A 67 -5.10 4.99 16.13
C ARG A 67 -3.77 4.82 15.41
N ASN A 68 -2.74 4.36 16.11
CA ASN A 68 -1.42 4.15 15.50
C ASN A 68 -1.51 3.13 14.36
N MET A 69 -2.21 2.00 14.58
CA MET A 69 -2.45 1.02 13.53
C MET A 69 -3.24 1.58 12.35
N ALA A 70 -4.21 2.47 12.58
CA ALA A 70 -4.94 3.13 11.49
C ALA A 70 -4.05 4.06 10.66
N VAL A 71 -3.13 4.78 11.30
CA VAL A 71 -2.16 5.65 10.62
C VAL A 71 -1.15 4.82 9.81
N ASP A 72 -0.58 3.78 10.42
CA ASP A 72 0.39 2.91 9.76
C ASP A 72 -0.27 2.15 8.60
N MET A 73 -1.47 1.61 8.81
CA MET A 73 -2.24 0.94 7.77
C MET A 73 -2.65 1.88 6.64
N GLY A 74 -3.03 3.13 6.96
CA GLY A 74 -3.34 4.14 5.94
C GLY A 74 -2.13 4.45 5.04
N SER A 75 -0.96 4.66 5.66
CA SER A 75 0.28 4.95 4.93
C SER A 75 0.73 3.75 4.08
N GLU A 76 0.58 2.53 4.61
CA GLU A 76 0.88 1.29 3.90
C GLU A 76 -0.07 1.06 2.72
N LEU A 77 -1.37 1.35 2.87
CA LEU A 77 -2.34 1.28 1.77
C LEU A 77 -1.98 2.25 0.64
N ASP A 78 -1.58 3.48 0.95
CA ASP A 78 -1.16 4.46 -0.06
C ASP A 78 0.11 4.01 -0.79
N SER A 79 1.08 3.46 -0.07
CA SER A 79 2.30 2.89 -0.64
C SER A 79 1.97 1.72 -1.59
N GLN A 80 1.13 0.78 -1.13
CA GLN A 80 0.69 -0.36 -1.92
C GLN A 80 -0.10 0.06 -3.16
N ASN A 81 -0.98 1.06 -3.06
CA ASN A 81 -1.72 1.59 -4.21
C ASN A 81 -0.79 2.12 -5.32
N ARG A 82 0.28 2.84 -4.94
CA ARG A 82 1.32 3.29 -5.89
C ARG A 82 2.07 2.11 -6.48
N GLN A 83 2.42 1.12 -5.66
CA GLN A 83 3.09 -0.09 -6.12
C GLN A 83 2.23 -0.88 -7.12
N ILE A 84 0.92 -1.02 -6.86
CA ILE A 84 -0.04 -1.67 -7.78
C ILE A 84 -0.09 -0.92 -9.11
N SER A 85 -0.13 0.41 -9.09
CA SER A 85 -0.13 1.22 -10.33
C SER A 85 1.11 0.96 -11.18
N ARG A 86 2.28 0.77 -10.54
CA ARG A 86 3.51 0.38 -11.25
C ARG A 86 3.46 -1.06 -11.75
N LEU A 87 2.88 -1.98 -10.98
CA LEU A 87 2.70 -3.37 -11.40
C LEU A 87 1.79 -3.47 -12.62
N ASP A 88 0.71 -2.68 -12.65
CA ASP A 88 -0.22 -2.63 -13.78
C ASP A 88 0.49 -2.12 -15.05
N ALA A 89 1.25 -1.02 -14.94
CA ALA A 89 2.05 -0.51 -16.07
C ALA A 89 3.07 -1.54 -16.58
N LYS A 90 3.76 -2.24 -15.67
CA LYS A 90 4.69 -3.33 -16.02
C LYS A 90 3.97 -4.53 -16.64
N GLY A 91 2.78 -4.86 -16.16
CA GLY A 91 1.92 -5.90 -16.70
C GLY A 91 1.51 -5.63 -18.14
N ALA A 92 1.04 -4.41 -18.41
CA ALA A 92 0.70 -3.96 -19.76
C ALA A 92 1.90 -4.02 -20.72
N SER A 93 3.09 -3.61 -20.27
CA SER A 93 4.30 -3.72 -21.09
C SER A 93 4.67 -5.17 -21.41
N ASN A 94 4.62 -6.05 -20.40
CA ASN A 94 4.91 -7.46 -20.58
C ASN A 94 3.93 -8.12 -21.56
N GLU A 95 2.64 -7.80 -21.49
CA GLU A 95 1.63 -8.29 -22.44
C GLU A 95 2.00 -7.88 -23.88
N GLY A 96 2.34 -6.61 -24.12
CA GLY A 96 2.78 -6.14 -25.43
C GLY A 96 4.03 -6.86 -25.95
N ARG A 97 5.03 -7.07 -25.08
CA ARG A 97 6.25 -7.83 -25.42
C ARG A 97 5.95 -9.27 -25.78
N ILE A 98 5.06 -9.93 -25.03
CA ILE A 98 4.63 -11.31 -25.29
C ILE A 98 3.90 -11.40 -26.62
N GLN A 99 2.99 -10.47 -26.93
CA GLN A 99 2.28 -10.45 -28.21
C GLN A 99 3.23 -10.28 -29.41
N VAL A 100 4.21 -9.38 -29.31
CA VAL A 100 5.23 -9.20 -30.35
C VAL A 100 6.09 -10.45 -30.51
N ALA A 101 6.54 -11.04 -29.39
CA ALA A 101 7.33 -12.26 -29.41
C ALA A 101 6.54 -13.44 -30.02
N ASN A 102 5.27 -13.60 -29.66
CA ASN A 102 4.38 -14.62 -30.19
C ASN A 102 4.12 -14.41 -31.70
N THR A 103 3.88 -13.16 -32.13
CA THR A 103 3.76 -12.83 -33.56
C THR A 103 5.02 -13.20 -34.33
N ARG A 104 6.20 -12.85 -33.81
CA ARG A 104 7.50 -13.20 -34.42
C ARG A 104 7.70 -14.72 -34.47
N ALA A 105 7.40 -15.44 -33.39
CA ALA A 105 7.49 -16.90 -33.33
C ALA A 105 6.56 -17.56 -34.36
N ASN A 106 5.30 -17.14 -34.46
CA ASN A 106 4.36 -17.65 -35.46
C ASN A 106 4.82 -17.36 -36.90
N CYS A 107 5.38 -16.19 -37.18
CA CYS A 107 5.97 -15.90 -38.49
C CYS A 107 7.16 -16.82 -38.81
N LEU A 108 7.99 -17.17 -37.82
CA LEU A 108 9.12 -18.08 -38.00
C LEU A 108 8.66 -19.52 -38.23
N ILE A 109 7.67 -20.00 -37.45
CA ILE A 109 7.09 -21.34 -37.59
C ILE A 109 6.41 -21.51 -38.96
N ARG A 110 5.75 -20.46 -39.45
CA ARG A 110 4.98 -20.50 -40.70
C ARG A 110 5.84 -20.32 -41.96
N LYS A 111 7.11 -19.91 -41.87
CA LYS A 111 8.02 -19.93 -43.03
C LYS A 111 8.46 -21.39 -43.28
N PRO A 112 8.03 -22.05 -44.38
CA PRO A 112 8.62 -23.34 -44.72
C PRO A 112 10.12 -23.15 -44.98
N ALA A 113 10.93 -24.05 -44.44
CA ALA A 113 12.34 -24.17 -44.83
C ALA A 113 12.38 -24.26 -46.36
N SER A 114 13.05 -23.31 -47.01
CA SER A 114 13.19 -23.28 -48.46
C SER A 114 13.69 -24.65 -48.94
N PRO A 115 13.07 -25.27 -49.96
CA PRO A 115 13.56 -26.52 -50.51
C PRO A 115 14.98 -26.28 -51.03
N LYS A 116 15.94 -27.05 -50.52
CA LYS A 116 17.30 -27.08 -51.07
C LYS A 116 17.17 -27.58 -52.51
N THR A 117 17.35 -26.69 -53.48
CA THR A 117 17.50 -27.05 -54.89
C THR A 117 18.69 -28.00 -55.03
N LYS A 118 18.43 -29.17 -55.64
CA LYS A 118 19.45 -30.13 -56.06
C LYS A 118 20.34 -29.55 -57.15
#